data_AF-C5B4L1-F1
#
_entry.id   AF-C5B4L1-F1
#
_cell.length_a   1.000
_cell.length_b   1.000
_cell.length_c   1.000
_cell.angle_alpha   90.00
_cell.angle_beta   90.00
_cell.angle_gamma   90.00
#
_symmetry.space_group_name_H-M   'P 1'
#
loop_
_entity.id
_entity.type
_entity.pdbx_description
1 polymer ?
#
loop_
_entity_poly.entity_id
_entity_poly.type
_entity_poly.pdbx_seq_one_letter_code
_entity_poly.pdbx_strand_id
1 'polypeptide(L)'
;MPAENAMPGPTDIDVAFDRVAAMLRTATARIGSDEREIRARARTLVAEYNALAGTRRVAARKVAKFQFLRPIPLLGTAVLSPLQFDLGEASSAAAAARARAERQLRRLGESAEARRGLAALATRAEEARSACRPLGLPPPFVQRAFEGLGTRIASLMRRSDTRGIDDVRQAASDLVAFSERWVEAVRRIEAEAVRPPPAISAGRRPTTMASDRIWLPIPWNRRSEAVALGAVADLSARHGSDVFVPAGRDLRPFERMLPLAFRARRGAPFEFPPIAAKAAGQNLWSLFDEATWNHVRKTNYARSGHRCMLCGEQRPRIVGAGAAARGPVDAHEVWSWSMPDDDPSLGVGIQRLERIMVLCPTCHACFHAGHAVSAARRDARHEEAAAFIRARQSDITGLEGDALDAHLARSAGEWDRTRGVERWILDLSHLASQDYMADADPVFLAENAAGFAPEHVAGLSFAADDGRRFERREAAAIQARLLEDAPRLRLAWSRA
;
A
#
# COMPACT_ATOMS: atom_id res chain seq x y z
N MET A 1 36.98 22.60 26.51
CA MET A 1 36.69 22.88 25.09
C MET A 1 35.52 22.01 24.68
N PRO A 2 34.35 22.57 24.34
CA PRO A 2 33.26 21.76 23.81
C PRO A 2 33.67 21.27 22.42
N ALA A 3 33.55 19.97 22.18
CA ALA A 3 33.78 19.37 20.89
C ALA A 3 32.87 20.07 19.86
N GLU A 4 33.48 20.65 18.83
CA GLU A 4 32.76 21.10 17.65
C GLU A 4 31.98 19.89 17.12
N ASN A 5 30.65 19.98 17.20
CA ASN A 5 29.75 19.04 16.55
C ASN A 5 30.04 19.11 15.05
N ALA A 6 30.83 18.16 14.56
CA ALA A 6 31.00 17.93 13.13
C ALA A 6 29.59 17.81 12.53
N MET A 7 29.25 18.74 11.63
CA MET A 7 28.01 18.72 10.88
C MET A 7 27.87 17.32 10.25
N PRO A 8 26.77 16.60 10.49
CA PRO A 8 26.58 15.29 9.88
C PRO A 8 26.72 15.44 8.36
N GLY A 9 27.49 14.54 7.75
CA GLY A 9 27.64 14.49 6.29
C GLY A 9 26.28 14.41 5.57
N PRO A 10 26.25 14.66 4.25
CA PRO A 10 25.00 14.64 3.48
C PRO A 10 24.23 13.34 3.74
N THR A 11 23.00 13.47 4.17
CA THR A 11 22.12 12.33 4.45
C THR A 11 21.76 11.62 3.14
N ASP A 12 21.39 10.33 3.20
CA ASP A 12 20.94 9.60 2.00
C ASP A 12 19.72 10.26 1.33
N ILE A 13 18.94 11.03 2.11
CA ILE A 13 17.86 11.90 1.60
C ILE A 13 18.43 13.00 0.71
N ASP A 14 19.43 13.75 1.18
CA ASP A 14 20.06 14.81 0.40
C ASP A 14 20.67 14.27 -0.90
N VAL A 15 21.31 13.10 -0.84
CA VAL A 15 21.87 12.42 -2.01
C VAL A 15 20.76 12.06 -3.03
N ALA A 16 19.62 11.56 -2.56
CA ALA A 16 18.48 11.25 -3.43
C ALA A 16 17.91 12.52 -4.11
N PHE A 17 17.72 13.60 -3.35
CA PHE A 17 17.23 14.86 -3.88
C PHE A 17 18.22 15.52 -4.86
N ASP A 18 19.53 15.47 -4.57
CA ASP A 18 20.56 16.03 -5.45
C ASP A 18 20.59 15.29 -6.81
N ARG A 19 20.43 13.97 -6.79
CA ARG A 19 20.31 13.16 -8.01
C ARG A 19 19.06 13.50 -8.82
N VAL A 20 17.90 13.65 -8.17
CA VAL A 20 16.66 14.07 -8.85
C VAL A 20 16.80 15.46 -9.44
N ALA A 21 17.35 16.41 -8.68
CA ALA A 21 17.57 17.77 -9.16
C ALA A 21 18.50 17.78 -10.40
N ALA A 22 19.56 16.97 -10.40
CA ALA A 22 20.44 16.81 -11.56
C ALA A 22 19.72 16.21 -12.78
N MET A 23 18.85 15.20 -12.57
CA MET A 23 18.04 14.62 -13.63
C MET A 23 17.05 15.61 -14.24
N LEU A 24 16.30 16.31 -13.39
CA LEU A 24 15.32 17.29 -13.84
C LEU A 24 15.98 18.42 -14.63
N ARG A 25 17.16 18.89 -14.20
CA ARG A 25 17.96 19.87 -14.97
C ARG A 25 18.37 19.32 -16.34
N THR A 26 18.89 18.09 -16.39
CA THR A 26 19.33 17.45 -17.64
C THR A 26 18.16 17.25 -18.60
N ALA A 27 17.04 16.71 -18.13
CA ALA A 27 15.83 16.51 -18.92
C ALA A 27 15.25 17.84 -19.42
N THR A 28 15.19 18.87 -18.56
CA THR A 28 14.75 20.23 -18.93
C THR A 28 15.65 20.82 -20.02
N ALA A 29 16.97 20.65 -19.91
CA ALA A 29 17.93 21.14 -20.91
C ALA A 29 17.76 20.42 -22.26
N ARG A 30 17.55 19.10 -22.26
CA ARG A 30 17.28 18.30 -23.46
C ARG A 30 16.00 18.74 -24.15
N ILE A 31 14.88 18.83 -23.42
CA ILE A 31 13.61 19.33 -23.96
C ILE A 31 13.78 20.74 -24.53
N GLY A 32 14.52 21.61 -23.83
CA GLY A 32 14.81 22.96 -24.32
C GLY A 32 15.61 22.97 -25.63
N SER A 33 16.46 21.98 -25.87
CA SER A 33 17.16 21.81 -27.15
C SER A 33 16.22 21.35 -28.26
N ASP A 34 15.42 20.32 -27.99
CA ASP A 34 14.41 19.81 -28.92
C ASP A 34 13.40 20.91 -29.29
N GLU A 35 12.97 21.71 -28.31
CA GLU A 35 12.05 22.84 -28.50
C GLU A 35 12.63 23.87 -29.49
N ARG A 36 13.95 24.15 -29.44
CA ARG A 36 14.61 25.06 -30.39
C ARG A 36 14.60 24.48 -31.81
N GLU A 37 14.87 23.20 -31.96
CA GLU A 37 14.85 22.52 -33.26
C GLU A 37 13.43 22.48 -33.86
N ILE A 38 12.45 22.06 -33.06
CA ILE A 38 11.03 22.02 -33.46
C ILE A 38 10.57 23.42 -33.86
N ARG A 39 10.95 24.46 -33.10
CA ARG A 39 10.61 25.85 -33.42
C ARG A 39 11.24 26.32 -34.73
N ALA A 40 12.51 25.99 -34.98
CA ALA A 40 13.17 26.32 -36.25
C ALA A 40 12.48 25.63 -37.44
N ARG A 41 12.11 24.36 -37.29
CA ARG A 41 11.37 23.60 -38.31
C ARG A 41 9.96 24.15 -38.54
N ALA A 42 9.25 24.51 -37.48
CA ALA A 42 7.93 25.12 -37.56
C ALA A 42 7.98 26.44 -38.32
N ARG A 43 8.97 27.32 -38.05
CA ARG A 43 9.16 28.57 -38.80
C ARG A 43 9.36 28.32 -40.30
N THR A 44 10.18 27.34 -40.65
CA THR A 44 10.44 26.96 -42.04
C THR A 44 9.16 26.49 -42.75
N LEU A 45 8.37 25.62 -42.12
CA LEU A 45 7.12 25.11 -42.69
C LEU A 45 6.03 26.19 -42.79
N VAL A 46 5.97 27.13 -41.84
CA VAL A 46 5.06 28.28 -41.90
C VAL A 46 5.45 29.20 -43.07
N ALA A 47 6.74 29.43 -43.30
CA ALA A 47 7.21 30.19 -44.45
C ALA A 47 6.86 29.50 -45.77
N GLU A 48 7.07 28.18 -45.87
CA GLU A 48 6.67 27.35 -47.02
C GLU A 48 5.16 27.45 -47.28
N TYR A 49 4.34 27.30 -46.23
CA TYR A 49 2.89 27.47 -46.32
C TYR A 49 2.51 28.85 -46.85
N ASN A 50 3.11 29.92 -46.34
CA ASN A 50 2.81 31.29 -46.76
C ASN A 50 3.16 31.52 -48.25
N ALA A 51 4.28 30.97 -48.72
CA ALA A 51 4.68 31.03 -50.12
C ALA A 51 3.68 30.29 -51.03
N LEU A 52 3.28 29.07 -50.66
CA LEU A 52 2.28 28.28 -51.40
C LEU A 52 0.89 28.92 -51.37
N ALA A 53 0.50 29.51 -50.24
CA ALA A 53 -0.74 30.28 -50.12
C ALA A 53 -0.73 31.54 -51.02
N GLY A 54 0.45 32.16 -51.22
CA GLY A 54 0.66 33.20 -52.23
C GLY A 54 0.38 32.70 -53.64
N THR A 55 1.01 31.58 -54.03
CA THR A 55 0.82 30.93 -55.33
C THR A 55 -0.65 30.57 -55.58
N ARG A 56 -1.33 29.98 -54.58
CA ARG A 56 -2.77 29.70 -54.62
C ARG A 56 -3.61 30.95 -54.88
N ARG A 57 -3.29 32.07 -54.20
CA ARG A 57 -4.01 33.35 -54.40
C ARG A 57 -3.83 33.89 -55.82
N VAL A 58 -2.63 33.77 -56.39
CA VAL A 58 -2.37 34.17 -57.78
C VAL A 58 -3.15 33.29 -58.76
N ALA A 59 -3.14 31.97 -58.59
CA ALA A 59 -3.92 31.04 -59.41
C ALA A 59 -5.43 31.32 -59.31
N ALA A 60 -5.94 31.56 -58.10
CA ALA A 60 -7.34 31.90 -57.88
C ALA A 60 -7.75 33.20 -58.57
N ARG A 61 -6.89 34.23 -58.54
CA ARG A 61 -7.11 35.49 -59.27
C ARG A 61 -7.12 35.29 -60.77
N LYS A 62 -6.24 34.43 -61.33
CA LYS A 62 -6.26 34.09 -62.76
C LYS A 62 -7.58 33.43 -63.14
N VAL A 63 -8.01 32.40 -62.40
CA VAL A 63 -9.31 31.73 -62.63
C VAL A 63 -10.46 32.75 -62.59
N ALA A 64 -10.51 33.61 -61.56
CA ALA A 64 -11.54 34.63 -61.42
C ALA A 64 -11.54 35.63 -62.58
N LYS A 65 -10.35 36.07 -63.04
CA LYS A 65 -10.20 37.01 -64.16
C LYS A 65 -10.78 36.45 -65.46
N PHE A 66 -10.62 35.16 -65.72
CA PHE A 66 -11.08 34.52 -66.96
C PHE A 66 -12.48 33.88 -66.83
N GLN A 67 -13.12 34.01 -65.67
CA GLN A 67 -14.40 33.33 -65.37
C GLN A 67 -15.55 33.76 -66.30
N PHE A 68 -15.47 34.97 -66.88
CA PHE A 68 -16.44 35.45 -67.86
C PHE A 68 -16.43 34.65 -69.18
N LEU A 69 -15.37 33.90 -69.49
CA LEU A 69 -15.29 33.05 -70.69
C LEU A 69 -16.08 31.75 -70.54
N ARG A 70 -16.56 31.42 -69.34
CA ARG A 70 -17.27 30.17 -69.04
C ARG A 70 -18.48 29.86 -69.94
N PRO A 71 -19.32 30.84 -70.37
CA PRO A 71 -20.46 30.57 -71.24
C PRO A 71 -20.07 30.29 -72.70
N ILE A 72 -18.82 30.55 -73.11
CA ILE A 72 -18.36 30.38 -74.49
C ILE A 72 -17.87 28.93 -74.66
N PRO A 73 -18.58 28.08 -75.42
CA PRO A 73 -18.18 26.68 -75.61
C PRO A 73 -16.79 26.58 -76.26
N LEU A 74 -16.05 25.53 -75.94
CA LEU A 74 -14.67 25.24 -76.38
C LEU A 74 -13.62 26.24 -75.87
N LEU A 75 -13.81 27.55 -76.03
CA LEU A 75 -12.88 28.58 -75.55
C LEU A 75 -12.87 28.64 -74.02
N GLY A 76 -14.04 28.62 -73.39
CA GLY A 76 -14.16 28.55 -71.93
C GLY A 76 -13.45 27.33 -71.36
N THR A 77 -13.64 26.16 -71.98
CA THR A 77 -12.98 24.91 -71.55
C THR A 77 -11.47 24.97 -71.75
N ALA A 78 -11.00 25.41 -72.93
CA ALA A 78 -9.57 25.46 -73.27
C ALA A 78 -8.78 26.41 -72.36
N VAL A 79 -9.38 27.52 -71.93
CA VAL A 79 -8.72 28.51 -71.06
C VAL A 79 -8.92 28.19 -69.57
N LEU A 80 -10.14 27.83 -69.14
CA LEU A 80 -10.43 27.65 -67.72
C LEU A 80 -9.95 26.32 -67.16
N SER A 81 -9.94 25.24 -67.95
CA SER A 81 -9.59 23.91 -67.44
C SER A 81 -8.14 23.83 -66.94
N PRO A 82 -7.12 24.32 -67.68
CA PRO A 82 -5.74 24.37 -67.17
C PRO A 82 -5.60 25.26 -65.93
N LEU A 83 -6.25 26.43 -65.91
CA LEU A 83 -6.20 27.34 -64.76
C LEU A 83 -6.86 26.75 -63.50
N GLN A 84 -7.96 25.99 -63.68
CA GLN A 84 -8.62 25.27 -62.59
C GLN A 84 -7.74 24.12 -62.08
N PHE A 85 -7.03 23.42 -62.97
CA PHE A 85 -6.06 22.40 -62.60
C PHE A 85 -4.92 23.00 -61.77
N ASP A 86 -4.28 24.08 -62.25
CA ASP A 86 -3.23 24.80 -61.53
C ASP A 86 -3.69 25.27 -60.14
N LEU A 87 -4.93 25.78 -60.05
CA LEU A 87 -5.53 26.17 -58.77
C LEU A 87 -5.74 24.98 -57.85
N GLY A 88 -6.16 23.83 -58.38
CA GLY A 88 -6.31 22.58 -57.65
C GLY A 88 -4.98 22.07 -57.07
N GLU A 89 -3.93 22.07 -57.88
CA GLU A 89 -2.58 21.68 -57.47
C GLU A 89 -2.02 22.63 -56.40
N ALA A 90 -2.10 23.95 -56.63
CA ALA A 90 -1.67 24.96 -55.67
C ALA A 90 -2.46 24.89 -54.35
N SER A 91 -3.76 24.57 -54.40
CA SER A 91 -4.60 24.40 -53.22
C SER A 91 -4.20 23.16 -52.41
N SER A 92 -3.97 22.03 -53.09
CA SER A 92 -3.53 20.78 -52.45
C SER A 92 -2.15 20.94 -51.81
N ALA A 93 -1.20 21.57 -52.49
CA ALA A 93 0.13 21.85 -51.96
C ALA A 93 0.08 22.75 -50.71
N ALA A 94 -0.71 23.84 -50.76
CA ALA A 94 -0.89 24.73 -49.61
C ALA A 94 -1.56 24.01 -48.42
N ALA A 95 -2.54 23.14 -48.66
CA ALA A 95 -3.18 22.35 -47.61
C ALA A 95 -2.20 21.35 -46.95
N ALA A 96 -1.38 20.66 -47.74
CA ALA A 96 -0.37 19.75 -47.24
C ALA A 96 0.72 20.47 -46.41
N ALA A 97 1.17 21.64 -46.86
CA ALA A 97 2.10 22.48 -46.11
C ALA A 97 1.50 22.97 -44.80
N ARG A 98 0.24 23.42 -44.80
CA ARG A 98 -0.50 23.81 -43.59
C ARG A 98 -0.56 22.66 -42.58
N ALA A 99 -0.95 21.47 -43.01
CA ALA A 99 -1.04 20.30 -42.13
C ALA A 99 0.32 19.92 -41.51
N ARG A 100 1.43 20.05 -42.27
CA ARG A 100 2.80 19.86 -41.75
C ARG A 100 3.16 20.93 -40.70
N ALA A 101 2.86 22.20 -40.97
CA ALA A 101 3.11 23.29 -40.05
C ALA A 101 2.32 23.13 -38.74
N GLU A 102 1.03 22.81 -38.82
CA GLU A 102 0.16 22.57 -37.66
C GLU A 102 0.66 21.39 -36.80
N ARG A 103 1.14 20.30 -37.41
CA ARG A 103 1.75 19.18 -36.67
C ARG A 103 2.98 19.62 -35.88
N GLN A 104 3.86 20.45 -36.46
CA GLN A 104 5.04 20.92 -35.75
C GLN A 104 4.69 21.93 -34.65
N LEU A 105 3.69 22.79 -34.85
CA LEU A 105 3.20 23.70 -33.82
C LEU A 105 2.59 22.94 -32.63
N ARG A 106 1.84 21.85 -32.88
CA ARG A 106 1.34 20.98 -31.80
C ARG A 106 2.48 20.35 -31.01
N ARG A 107 3.49 19.78 -31.69
CA ARG A 107 4.70 19.23 -31.04
C ARG A 107 5.44 20.27 -30.21
N LEU A 108 5.48 21.52 -30.67
CA LEU A 108 6.08 22.63 -29.91
C LEU A 108 5.29 22.92 -28.62
N GLY A 109 3.96 22.89 -28.68
CA GLY A 109 3.08 23.04 -27.52
C GLY A 109 3.29 21.92 -26.49
N GLU A 110 3.29 20.67 -26.94
CA GLU A 110 3.55 19.48 -26.10
C GLU A 110 4.93 19.55 -25.43
N SER A 111 5.97 19.94 -26.18
CA SER A 111 7.34 20.11 -25.65
C SER A 111 7.41 21.22 -24.59
N ALA A 112 6.76 22.37 -24.83
CA ALA A 112 6.71 23.46 -23.87
C ALA A 112 5.94 23.08 -22.60
N GLU A 113 4.87 22.30 -22.72
CA GLU A 113 4.11 21.77 -21.58
C GLU A 113 4.93 20.78 -20.75
N ALA A 114 5.60 19.82 -21.40
CA ALA A 114 6.49 18.89 -20.72
C ALA A 114 7.60 19.61 -19.94
N ARG A 115 8.19 20.66 -20.53
CA ARG A 115 9.20 21.50 -19.86
C ARG A 115 8.64 22.21 -18.62
N ARG A 116 7.42 22.76 -18.70
CA ARG A 116 6.74 23.37 -17.53
C ARG A 116 6.47 22.34 -16.44
N GLY A 117 6.04 21.13 -16.81
CA GLY A 117 5.81 20.03 -15.88
C GLY A 117 7.07 19.64 -15.10
N LEU A 118 8.21 19.51 -15.80
CA LEU A 118 9.49 19.22 -15.14
C LEU A 118 9.96 20.36 -14.21
N ALA A 119 9.76 21.62 -14.61
CA ALA A 119 10.11 22.77 -13.78
C ALA A 119 9.26 22.82 -12.50
N ALA A 120 7.95 22.61 -12.60
CA ALA A 120 7.06 22.54 -11.44
C ALA A 120 7.44 21.39 -10.50
N LEU A 121 7.82 20.23 -11.05
CA LEU A 121 8.27 19.10 -10.26
C LEU A 121 9.61 19.35 -9.56
N ALA A 122 10.52 20.10 -10.18
CA ALA A 122 11.77 20.52 -9.55
C ALA A 122 11.53 21.43 -8.34
N THR A 123 10.59 22.39 -8.46
CA THR A 123 10.17 23.24 -7.34
C THR A 123 9.60 22.41 -6.20
N ARG A 124 8.68 21.48 -6.49
CA ARG A 124 8.09 20.60 -5.46
C ARG A 124 9.13 19.69 -4.80
N ALA A 125 10.13 19.22 -5.54
CA ALA A 125 11.21 18.44 -4.98
C ALA A 125 12.04 19.26 -3.98
N GLU A 126 12.32 20.53 -4.28
CA GLU A 126 13.04 21.40 -3.34
C GLU A 126 12.19 21.73 -2.09
N GLU A 127 10.88 21.98 -2.26
CA GLU A 127 9.95 22.16 -1.16
C GLU A 127 9.89 20.92 -0.26
N ALA A 128 9.78 19.73 -0.84
CA ALA A 128 9.77 18.46 -0.13
C ALA A 128 11.10 18.22 0.61
N ARG A 129 12.24 18.51 -0.03
CA ARG A 129 13.56 18.45 0.61
C ARG A 129 13.64 19.38 1.83
N SER A 130 13.20 20.62 1.66
CA SER A 130 13.19 21.61 2.74
C SER A 130 12.28 21.19 3.90
N ALA A 131 11.14 20.56 3.61
CA ALA A 131 10.23 20.05 4.62
C ALA A 131 10.78 18.82 5.37
N CYS A 132 11.64 18.02 4.74
CA CYS A 132 12.26 16.85 5.35
C CYS A 132 13.42 17.21 6.30
N ARG A 133 14.21 18.24 5.98
CA ARG A 133 15.37 18.67 6.79
C ARG A 133 15.12 18.80 8.30
N PRO A 134 14.06 19.47 8.78
CA PRO A 134 13.82 19.62 10.21
C PRO A 134 13.42 18.32 10.92
N LEU A 135 13.05 17.27 10.19
CA LEU A 135 12.59 15.99 10.78
C LEU A 135 13.74 15.12 11.31
N GLY A 136 15.00 15.50 11.05
CA GLY A 136 16.18 14.74 11.48
C GLY A 136 16.39 13.46 10.68
N LEU A 137 17.12 12.50 11.27
CA LEU A 137 17.44 11.24 10.59
C LEU A 137 16.17 10.38 10.44
N PRO A 138 15.83 9.95 9.21
CA PRO A 138 14.68 9.11 8.96
C PRO A 138 14.85 7.72 9.61
N PRO A 139 13.76 7.04 9.97
CA PRO A 139 13.81 5.63 10.35
C PRO A 139 14.44 4.76 9.24
N PRO A 140 15.08 3.62 9.55
CA PRO A 140 15.79 2.80 8.56
C PRO A 140 14.96 2.35 7.35
N PHE A 141 13.64 2.15 7.51
CA PHE A 141 12.76 1.79 6.39
C PHE A 141 12.53 2.96 5.43
N VAL A 142 12.46 4.19 5.96
CA VAL A 142 12.35 5.42 5.17
C VAL A 142 13.66 5.67 4.44
N GLN A 143 14.79 5.46 5.11
CA GLN A 143 16.13 5.56 4.51
C GLN A 143 16.30 4.59 3.32
N ARG A 144 15.96 3.30 3.50
CA ARG A 144 15.98 2.30 2.40
C ARG A 144 15.07 2.67 1.23
N ALA A 145 13.90 3.25 1.50
CA ALA A 145 13.00 3.71 0.45
C ALA A 145 13.64 4.86 -0.37
N PHE A 146 14.30 5.81 0.29
CA PHE A 146 15.07 6.87 -0.39
C PHE A 146 16.26 6.30 -1.18
N GLU A 147 16.99 5.32 -0.66
CA GLU A 147 18.07 4.63 -1.36
C GLU A 147 17.58 3.88 -2.61
N GLY A 148 16.47 3.15 -2.50
CA GLY A 148 15.85 2.42 -3.61
C GLY A 148 15.39 3.35 -4.73
N LEU A 149 14.72 4.46 -4.35
CA LEU A 149 14.38 5.53 -5.28
C LEU A 149 15.64 6.12 -5.92
N GLY A 150 16.65 6.48 -5.13
CA GLY A 150 17.92 7.02 -5.58
C GLY A 150 18.68 6.09 -6.54
N THR A 151 18.55 4.78 -6.39
CA THR A 151 19.14 3.76 -7.26
C THR A 151 18.39 3.63 -8.58
N ARG A 152 17.05 3.62 -8.53
CA ARG A 152 16.19 3.65 -9.73
C ARG A 152 16.47 4.90 -10.57
N ILE A 153 16.54 6.06 -9.91
CA ILE A 153 16.91 7.37 -10.47
C ILE A 153 18.28 7.29 -11.16
N ALA A 154 19.32 6.78 -10.46
CA ALA A 154 20.65 6.63 -11.05
C ALA A 154 20.67 5.66 -12.25
N SER A 155 19.81 4.64 -12.26
CA SER A 155 19.67 3.71 -13.40
C SER A 155 19.06 4.39 -14.62
N LEU A 156 18.03 5.21 -14.42
CA LEU A 156 17.38 5.98 -15.49
C LEU A 156 18.35 6.99 -16.13
N MET A 157 19.26 7.60 -15.35
CA MET A 157 20.29 8.50 -15.88
C MET A 157 21.22 7.86 -16.91
N ARG A 158 21.38 6.53 -16.90
CA ARG A 158 22.25 5.81 -17.82
C ARG A 158 21.60 5.52 -19.17
N ARG A 159 20.29 5.74 -19.33
CA ARG A 159 19.53 5.44 -20.55
C ARG A 159 19.30 6.73 -21.35
N SER A 160 19.70 6.75 -22.62
CA SER A 160 19.73 7.96 -23.48
C SER A 160 18.49 8.15 -24.36
N ASP A 161 17.47 7.29 -24.27
CA ASP A 161 16.28 7.36 -25.13
C ASP A 161 15.24 8.40 -24.64
N THR A 162 14.19 8.62 -25.43
CA THR A 162 13.08 9.54 -25.15
C THR A 162 12.08 8.99 -24.13
N ARG A 163 12.02 7.67 -23.91
CA ARG A 163 11.21 7.06 -22.83
C ARG A 163 11.75 7.45 -21.46
N GLY A 164 13.04 7.78 -21.38
CA GLY A 164 13.68 8.30 -20.17
C GLY A 164 13.05 9.56 -19.57
N ILE A 165 12.40 10.44 -20.34
CA ILE A 165 11.82 11.70 -19.79
C ILE A 165 10.58 11.40 -18.93
N ASP A 166 9.70 10.53 -19.40
CA ASP A 166 8.53 10.11 -18.63
C ASP A 166 8.94 9.32 -17.39
N ASP A 167 9.94 8.46 -17.51
CA ASP A 167 10.51 7.74 -16.38
C ASP A 167 11.15 8.68 -15.35
N VAL A 168 11.90 9.71 -15.80
CA VAL A 168 12.45 10.77 -14.95
C VAL A 168 11.33 11.51 -14.21
N ARG A 169 10.27 11.89 -14.93
CA ARG A 169 9.11 12.57 -14.36
C ARG A 169 8.44 11.70 -13.31
N GLN A 170 8.21 10.42 -13.60
CA GLN A 170 7.58 9.49 -12.67
C GLN A 170 8.44 9.28 -11.43
N ALA A 171 9.74 9.04 -11.59
CA ALA A 171 10.64 8.81 -10.46
C ALA A 171 10.76 10.05 -9.54
N ALA A 172 10.81 11.25 -10.12
CA ALA A 172 10.80 12.49 -9.36
C ALA A 172 9.45 12.71 -8.65
N SER A 173 8.33 12.36 -9.29
CA SER A 173 6.99 12.41 -8.67
C SER A 173 6.87 11.42 -7.52
N ASP A 174 7.38 10.19 -7.67
CA ASP A 174 7.39 9.17 -6.63
C ASP A 174 8.18 9.65 -5.40
N LEU A 175 9.35 10.29 -5.61
CA LEU A 175 10.17 10.86 -4.54
C LEU A 175 9.44 11.98 -3.79
N VAL A 176 8.85 12.93 -4.51
CA VAL A 176 8.09 14.04 -3.92
C VAL A 176 6.92 13.49 -3.09
N ALA A 177 6.12 12.60 -3.68
CA ALA A 177 4.94 12.05 -3.01
C ALA A 177 5.31 11.23 -1.76
N PHE A 178 6.41 10.46 -1.82
CA PHE A 178 6.91 9.73 -0.66
C PHE A 178 7.35 10.67 0.46
N SER A 179 8.08 11.72 0.11
CA SER A 179 8.58 12.72 1.06
C SER A 179 7.44 13.49 1.74
N GLU A 180 6.44 13.93 0.96
CA GLU A 180 5.23 14.58 1.48
C GLU A 180 4.47 13.68 2.46
N ARG A 181 4.29 12.39 2.14
CA ARG A 181 3.65 11.42 3.05
C ARG A 181 4.43 11.23 4.34
N TRP A 182 5.76 11.22 4.28
CA TRP A 182 6.59 11.08 5.46
C TRP A 182 6.48 12.32 6.37
N VAL A 183 6.57 13.53 5.79
CA VAL A 183 6.38 14.79 6.52
C VAL A 183 5.02 14.80 7.23
N GLU A 184 3.95 14.44 6.53
CA GLU A 184 2.60 14.40 7.10
C GLU A 184 2.49 13.37 8.24
N ALA A 185 3.10 12.20 8.06
CA ALA A 185 3.10 11.17 9.10
C ALA A 185 3.80 11.65 10.38
N VAL A 186 4.92 12.37 10.27
CA VAL A 186 5.62 12.93 11.43
C VAL A 186 4.78 14.02 12.10
N ARG A 187 4.20 14.95 11.33
CA ARG A 187 3.33 16.01 11.86
C ARG A 187 2.13 15.46 12.63
N ARG A 188 1.50 14.39 12.13
CA ARG A 188 0.41 13.71 12.83
C ARG A 188 0.88 13.11 14.16
N ILE A 189 2.04 12.45 14.18
CA ILE A 189 2.62 11.88 15.40
C ILE A 189 2.91 12.98 16.44
N GLU A 190 3.44 14.12 15.99
CA GLU A 190 3.71 15.28 16.85
C GLU A 190 2.42 15.92 17.36
N ALA A 191 1.40 16.09 16.51
CA ALA A 191 0.09 16.62 16.90
C ALA A 191 -0.62 15.72 17.91
N GLU A 192 -0.48 14.40 17.78
CA GLU A 192 -0.98 13.41 18.76
C GLU A 192 -0.18 13.44 20.08
N ALA A 193 1.09 13.83 20.04
CA ALA A 193 1.95 13.93 21.23
C ALA A 193 1.69 15.20 22.06
N VAL A 194 1.17 16.28 21.45
CA VAL A 194 0.91 17.57 22.11
C VAL A 194 -0.45 17.60 22.85
N ARG A 195 -1.37 16.67 22.59
CA ARG A 195 -2.62 16.59 23.37
C ARG A 195 -2.30 16.08 24.79
N PRO A 196 -2.65 16.83 25.86
CA PRO A 196 -2.54 16.31 27.21
C PRO A 196 -3.41 15.04 27.29
N PRO A 197 -2.86 13.89 27.70
CA PRO A 197 -3.66 12.69 27.80
C PRO A 197 -4.77 12.92 28.84
N PRO A 198 -6.01 12.46 28.59
CA PRO A 198 -7.04 12.47 29.61
C PRO A 198 -6.52 11.73 30.85
N ALA A 199 -6.95 12.17 32.03
CA ALA A 199 -6.55 11.59 33.31
C ALA A 199 -6.64 10.06 33.26
N ILE A 200 -5.47 9.41 33.31
CA ILE A 200 -5.34 7.96 33.19
C ILE A 200 -5.73 7.37 34.54
N SER A 201 -6.82 6.63 34.59
CA SER A 201 -7.09 5.75 35.74
C SER A 201 -5.93 4.75 35.81
N ALA A 202 -5.29 4.66 36.98
CA ALA A 202 -4.21 3.71 37.22
C ALA A 202 -4.67 2.32 36.74
N GLY A 203 -3.98 1.79 35.72
CA GLY A 203 -4.36 0.54 35.07
C GLY A 203 -4.40 -0.60 36.09
N ARG A 204 -5.54 -1.27 36.21
CA ARG A 204 -5.67 -2.49 37.01
C ARG A 204 -4.67 -3.53 36.52
N ARG A 205 -3.90 -4.12 37.46
CA ARG A 205 -3.00 -5.24 37.17
C ARG A 205 -3.81 -6.47 36.71
N PRO A 206 -3.45 -7.13 35.58
CA PRO A 206 -4.12 -8.35 35.15
C PRO A 206 -4.04 -9.46 36.21
N THR A 207 -5.15 -10.11 36.48
CA THR A 207 -5.30 -11.11 37.56
C THR A 207 -4.65 -12.45 37.23
N THR A 208 -4.54 -12.79 35.94
CA THR A 208 -3.93 -14.06 35.48
C THR A 208 -2.41 -13.99 35.32
N MET A 209 -1.78 -12.84 35.61
CA MET A 209 -0.35 -12.60 35.44
C MET A 209 0.42 -12.87 36.74
N ALA A 210 1.17 -13.98 36.79
CA ALA A 210 1.93 -14.41 37.97
C ALA A 210 3.27 -13.67 38.16
N SER A 211 3.75 -12.94 37.15
CA SER A 211 5.07 -12.33 37.14
C SER A 211 5.01 -10.84 37.52
N ASP A 212 5.95 -10.38 38.37
CA ASP A 212 6.22 -8.95 38.60
C ASP A 212 6.98 -8.29 37.45
N ARG A 213 7.26 -9.04 36.37
CA ARG A 213 7.95 -8.57 35.17
C ARG A 213 6.97 -8.44 34.01
N ILE A 214 6.87 -7.23 33.45
CA ILE A 214 6.12 -6.95 32.23
C ILE A 214 7.10 -6.96 31.05
N TRP A 215 7.22 -8.10 30.39
CA TRP A 215 8.09 -8.25 29.22
C TRP A 215 7.59 -7.40 28.05
N LEU A 216 8.52 -6.73 27.36
CA LEU A 216 8.17 -5.81 26.27
C LEU A 216 8.17 -6.54 24.91
N PRO A 217 7.05 -6.55 24.16
CA PRO A 217 6.99 -7.09 22.80
C PRO A 217 7.60 -6.15 21.76
N ILE A 218 8.92 -5.96 21.87
CA ILE A 218 9.71 -5.08 21.00
C ILE A 218 10.79 -5.87 20.28
N PRO A 219 11.23 -5.42 19.09
CA PRO A 219 12.35 -6.05 18.39
C PRO A 219 13.66 -5.79 19.13
N TRP A 220 14.66 -6.64 18.87
CA TRP A 220 15.96 -6.61 19.55
C TRP A 220 16.65 -5.23 19.45
N ASN A 221 16.51 -4.54 18.32
CA ASN A 221 17.14 -3.24 18.06
C ASN A 221 16.53 -2.08 18.86
N ARG A 222 15.38 -2.28 19.53
CA ARG A 222 14.77 -1.30 20.44
C ARG A 222 15.13 -1.53 21.91
N ARG A 223 15.98 -2.52 22.20
CA ARG A 223 16.47 -2.81 23.54
C ARG A 223 17.08 -1.58 24.21
N SER A 224 18.02 -0.91 23.55
CA SER A 224 18.72 0.25 24.12
C SER A 224 17.77 1.41 24.44
N GLU A 225 16.78 1.63 23.58
CA GLU A 225 15.71 2.61 23.81
C GLU A 225 14.89 2.27 25.06
N ALA A 226 14.46 1.02 25.21
CA ALA A 226 13.71 0.57 26.39
C ALA A 226 14.54 0.68 27.68
N VAL A 227 15.82 0.30 27.65
CA VAL A 227 16.70 0.41 28.81
C VAL A 227 16.92 1.89 29.20
N ALA A 228 17.08 2.79 28.22
CA ALA A 228 17.20 4.22 28.48
C ALA A 228 15.97 4.82 29.16
N LEU A 229 14.78 4.26 28.90
CA LEU A 229 13.53 4.63 29.58
C LEU A 229 13.38 3.99 30.98
N GLY A 230 14.31 3.11 31.37
CA GLY A 230 14.33 2.45 32.68
C GLY A 230 13.86 1.00 32.69
N ALA A 231 13.73 0.33 31.53
CA ALA A 231 13.49 -1.11 31.49
C ALA A 231 14.74 -1.88 31.95
N VAL A 232 14.52 -3.08 32.48
CA VAL A 232 15.57 -3.99 32.92
C VAL A 232 15.81 -5.04 31.85
N ALA A 233 17.06 -5.24 31.46
CA ALA A 233 17.45 -6.36 30.62
C ALA A 233 17.81 -7.59 31.49
N ASP A 234 17.31 -8.75 31.12
CA ASP A 234 17.59 -10.04 31.74
C ASP A 234 18.17 -10.99 30.70
N LEU A 235 19.49 -11.04 30.65
CA LEU A 235 20.26 -11.90 29.74
C LEU A 235 20.03 -13.40 29.96
N SER A 236 19.39 -13.81 31.07
CA SER A 236 19.01 -15.21 31.30
C SER A 236 17.74 -15.60 30.54
N ALA A 237 17.02 -14.65 29.93
CA ALA A 237 15.86 -14.91 29.11
C ALA A 237 16.25 -15.78 27.90
N ARG A 238 15.84 -17.06 27.93
CA ARG A 238 16.21 -18.04 26.90
C ARG A 238 15.62 -17.73 25.51
N HIS A 239 14.46 -17.07 25.45
CA HIS A 239 13.75 -16.82 24.20
C HIS A 239 13.11 -15.43 24.16
N GLY A 240 13.20 -14.79 23.00
CA GLY A 240 12.59 -13.50 22.72
C GLY A 240 13.26 -12.30 23.38
N SER A 241 12.57 -11.17 23.37
CA SER A 241 12.99 -9.91 23.96
C SER A 241 13.36 -10.13 25.42
N ASP A 242 14.56 -9.73 25.77
CA ASP A 242 15.14 -9.89 27.10
C ASP A 242 14.91 -8.68 27.99
N VAL A 243 14.08 -7.73 27.57
CA VAL A 243 13.76 -6.54 28.36
C VAL A 243 12.35 -6.58 28.95
N PHE A 244 12.24 -6.13 30.19
CA PHE A 244 10.98 -6.02 30.91
C PHE A 244 10.92 -4.77 31.77
N VAL A 245 9.71 -4.37 32.14
CA VAL A 245 9.45 -3.31 33.12
C VAL A 245 8.92 -3.96 34.40
N PRO A 246 9.52 -3.71 35.58
CA PRO A 246 8.95 -4.17 36.84
C PRO A 246 7.54 -3.58 37.07
N ALA A 247 6.60 -4.39 37.54
CA ALA A 247 5.19 -4.01 37.66
C ALA A 247 4.94 -2.78 38.57
N GLY A 248 5.85 -2.48 39.51
CA GLY A 248 5.78 -1.31 40.38
C GLY A 248 6.41 -0.02 39.81
N ARG A 249 6.94 -0.05 38.58
CA ARG A 249 7.49 1.14 37.92
C ARG A 249 6.40 1.94 37.20
N ASP A 250 6.67 3.23 36.99
CA ASP A 250 5.86 4.05 36.10
C ASP A 250 5.90 3.49 34.67
N LEU A 251 4.73 3.10 34.17
CA LEU A 251 4.58 2.48 32.85
C LEU A 251 4.44 3.53 31.74
N ARG A 252 4.13 4.80 32.05
CA ARG A 252 3.86 5.85 31.06
C ARG A 252 4.98 6.04 30.01
N PRO A 253 6.29 5.99 30.37
CA PRO A 253 7.36 6.10 29.37
C PRO A 253 7.34 4.97 28.34
N PHE A 254 6.78 3.81 28.70
CA PHE A 254 6.80 2.59 27.90
C PHE A 254 5.52 2.39 27.08
N GLU A 255 4.56 3.31 27.09
CA GLU A 255 3.21 3.12 26.54
C GLU A 255 3.19 2.46 25.15
N ARG A 256 4.10 2.85 24.25
CA ARG A 256 4.21 2.31 22.88
C ARG A 256 4.91 0.95 22.80
N MET A 257 5.64 0.56 23.84
CA MET A 257 6.38 -0.69 23.97
C MET A 257 5.64 -1.73 24.82
N LEU A 258 4.67 -1.30 25.63
CA LEU A 258 3.92 -2.19 26.51
C LEU A 258 3.08 -3.18 25.70
N PRO A 259 2.89 -4.40 26.22
CA PRO A 259 1.84 -5.28 25.73
C PRO A 259 0.47 -4.68 25.99
N LEU A 260 -0.52 -5.01 25.15
CA LEU A 260 -1.82 -4.35 25.14
C LEU A 260 -2.52 -4.37 26.51
N ALA A 261 -2.44 -5.46 27.25
CA ALA A 261 -3.07 -5.59 28.58
C ALA A 261 -2.52 -4.60 29.63
N PHE A 262 -1.39 -3.94 29.37
CA PHE A 262 -0.75 -2.98 30.27
C PHE A 262 -0.77 -1.54 29.74
N ARG A 263 -1.26 -1.33 28.51
CA ARG A 263 -1.39 0.01 27.93
C ARG A 263 -2.49 0.79 28.64
N ALA A 264 -2.32 2.10 28.72
CA ALA A 264 -3.41 2.98 29.11
C ALA A 264 -4.56 2.78 28.11
N ARG A 265 -5.76 2.46 28.63
CA ARG A 265 -6.93 2.23 27.78
C ARG A 265 -7.31 3.54 27.09
N ARG A 266 -7.22 3.56 25.75
CA ARG A 266 -7.65 4.68 24.90
C ARG A 266 -8.64 4.13 23.88
N GLY A 267 -9.89 4.57 23.95
CA GLY A 267 -10.93 4.18 23.00
C GLY A 267 -11.64 2.86 23.37
N ALA A 268 -12.12 2.16 22.35
CA ALA A 268 -12.91 0.94 22.51
C ALA A 268 -12.08 -0.21 23.11
N PRO A 269 -12.69 -1.10 23.91
CA PRO A 269 -12.04 -2.32 24.40
C PRO A 269 -11.56 -3.19 23.24
N PHE A 270 -10.49 -3.96 23.48
CA PHE A 270 -9.96 -4.89 22.48
C PHE A 270 -11.01 -5.93 22.08
N GLU A 271 -11.12 -6.22 20.79
CA GLU A 271 -12.10 -7.17 20.26
C GLU A 271 -11.45 -8.54 19.98
N PHE A 272 -12.22 -9.59 20.21
CA PHE A 272 -11.88 -10.95 19.80
C PHE A 272 -12.81 -11.35 18.65
N PRO A 273 -12.55 -10.85 17.42
CA PRO A 273 -13.44 -11.12 16.30
C PRO A 273 -13.49 -12.63 16.04
N PRO A 274 -14.69 -13.22 15.92
CA PRO A 274 -14.83 -14.62 15.57
C PRO A 274 -14.42 -14.86 14.11
N ILE A 275 -14.03 -16.10 13.80
CA ILE A 275 -13.84 -16.52 12.40
C ILE A 275 -15.21 -16.86 11.80
N ALA A 276 -15.54 -16.25 10.65
CA ALA A 276 -16.75 -16.60 9.90
C ALA A 276 -16.76 -18.10 9.54
N ALA A 277 -17.90 -18.79 9.72
CA ALA A 277 -17.97 -20.25 9.60
C ALA A 277 -17.45 -20.78 8.25
N LYS A 278 -17.81 -20.09 7.15
CA LYS A 278 -17.39 -20.42 5.78
C LYS A 278 -15.97 -19.97 5.43
N ALA A 279 -15.31 -19.24 6.33
CA ALA A 279 -13.91 -18.85 6.24
C ALA A 279 -13.01 -19.67 7.19
N ALA A 280 -13.57 -20.64 7.92
CA ALA A 280 -12.79 -21.53 8.77
C ALA A 280 -11.76 -22.28 7.93
N GLY A 281 -10.48 -22.14 8.27
CA GLY A 281 -9.37 -22.72 7.52
C GLY A 281 -8.82 -21.86 6.39
N GLN A 282 -9.47 -20.74 6.03
CA GLN A 282 -8.99 -19.74 5.07
C GLN A 282 -8.03 -18.78 5.79
N ASN A 283 -6.78 -19.19 5.93
CA ASN A 283 -5.71 -18.46 6.60
C ASN A 283 -4.45 -18.49 5.71
N LEU A 284 -3.46 -17.64 6.00
CA LEU A 284 -2.29 -17.52 5.12
C LEU A 284 -1.49 -18.82 5.04
N TRP A 285 -1.43 -19.61 6.12
CA TRP A 285 -0.66 -20.86 6.12
C TRP A 285 -1.28 -21.96 5.26
N SER A 286 -2.61 -21.95 5.06
CA SER A 286 -3.27 -22.93 4.19
C SER A 286 -3.19 -22.51 2.73
N LEU A 287 -3.08 -21.20 2.45
CA LEU A 287 -3.15 -20.60 1.12
C LEU A 287 -1.80 -20.48 0.42
N PHE A 288 -0.75 -20.20 1.18
CA PHE A 288 0.59 -19.99 0.64
C PHE A 288 1.51 -21.15 0.97
N ASP A 289 2.58 -21.27 0.21
CA ASP A 289 3.62 -22.24 0.47
C ASP A 289 4.33 -21.99 1.82
N GLU A 290 5.08 -22.99 2.27
CA GLU A 290 5.75 -22.92 3.57
C GLU A 290 6.78 -21.77 3.62
N ALA A 291 7.48 -21.49 2.51
CA ALA A 291 8.49 -20.44 2.47
C ALA A 291 7.86 -19.06 2.65
N THR A 292 6.78 -18.76 1.92
CA THR A 292 6.02 -17.52 2.05
C THR A 292 5.46 -17.36 3.45
N TRP A 293 4.81 -18.40 3.99
CA TRP A 293 4.27 -18.33 5.34
C TRP A 293 5.37 -18.15 6.40
N ASN A 294 6.49 -18.86 6.24
CA ASN A 294 7.66 -18.72 7.12
C ASN A 294 8.22 -17.30 7.10
N HIS A 295 8.32 -16.68 5.93
CA HIS A 295 8.75 -15.29 5.77
C HIS A 295 7.84 -14.33 6.56
N VAL A 296 6.53 -14.42 6.34
CA VAL A 296 5.54 -13.57 7.02
C VAL A 296 5.58 -13.76 8.54
N ARG A 297 5.44 -15.00 9.01
CA ARG A 297 5.31 -15.27 10.45
C ARG A 297 6.61 -15.00 11.22
N LYS A 298 7.77 -15.41 10.70
CA LYS A 298 9.06 -15.25 11.39
C LYS A 298 9.48 -13.78 11.44
N THR A 299 9.18 -13.01 10.40
CA THR A 299 9.41 -11.56 10.41
C THR A 299 8.56 -10.88 11.49
N ASN A 300 7.28 -11.26 11.61
CA ASN A 300 6.43 -10.74 12.67
C ASN A 300 6.91 -11.16 14.06
N TYR A 301 7.38 -12.41 14.23
CA TYR A 301 8.00 -12.84 15.49
C TYR A 301 9.21 -11.99 15.86
N ALA A 302 10.12 -11.75 14.92
CA ALA A 302 11.29 -10.91 15.16
C ALA A 302 10.89 -9.47 15.57
N ARG A 303 9.84 -8.92 14.94
CA ARG A 303 9.31 -7.58 15.24
C ARG A 303 8.69 -7.45 16.63
N SER A 304 8.11 -8.51 17.17
CA SER A 304 7.63 -8.50 18.57
C SER A 304 8.69 -8.97 19.56
N GLY A 305 9.91 -9.27 19.10
CA GLY A 305 10.93 -9.95 19.89
C GLY A 305 10.43 -11.29 20.41
N HIS A 306 9.65 -12.05 19.65
CA HIS A 306 9.07 -13.33 20.05
C HIS A 306 8.29 -13.27 21.38
N ARG A 307 7.73 -12.12 21.73
CA ARG A 307 6.85 -11.96 22.90
C ARG A 307 5.42 -11.73 22.43
N CYS A 308 4.46 -12.15 23.27
CA CYS A 308 3.06 -11.91 23.03
C CYS A 308 2.75 -10.40 23.03
N MET A 309 2.12 -9.90 21.98
CA MET A 309 1.71 -8.49 21.88
C MET A 309 0.60 -8.13 22.87
N LEU A 310 -0.18 -9.11 23.34
CA LEU A 310 -1.26 -8.87 24.30
C LEU A 310 -0.76 -8.84 25.74
N CYS A 311 0.20 -9.68 26.11
CA CYS A 311 0.61 -9.81 27.52
C CYS A 311 2.11 -9.80 27.79
N GLY A 312 2.95 -9.78 26.77
CA GLY A 312 4.41 -9.83 26.90
C GLY A 312 4.99 -11.21 27.15
N GLU A 313 4.21 -12.17 27.64
CA GLU A 313 4.72 -13.49 28.01
C GLU A 313 4.78 -14.50 26.85
N GLN A 314 5.42 -15.64 27.11
CA GLN A 314 5.52 -16.82 26.23
C GLN A 314 4.83 -18.02 26.88
N ARG A 315 3.55 -17.84 27.25
CA ARG A 315 2.79 -18.87 27.98
C ARG A 315 2.54 -20.10 27.12
N PRO A 316 2.59 -21.31 27.70
CA PRO A 316 2.22 -22.53 26.99
C PRO A 316 0.73 -22.56 26.64
N ARG A 317 0.30 -23.62 25.96
CA ARG A 317 -1.12 -23.89 25.70
C ARG A 317 -1.86 -24.13 27.03
N ILE A 318 -3.14 -23.81 27.02
CA ILE A 318 -4.06 -24.16 28.11
C ILE A 318 -4.08 -25.69 28.21
N VAL A 319 -4.02 -26.22 29.43
CA VAL A 319 -3.98 -27.66 29.62
C VAL A 319 -5.26 -28.29 29.07
N GLY A 320 -5.11 -29.39 28.33
CA GLY A 320 -6.19 -30.08 27.63
C GLY A 320 -6.56 -29.53 26.25
N ALA A 321 -5.97 -28.43 25.80
CA ALA A 321 -6.27 -27.84 24.48
C ALA A 321 -5.53 -28.51 23.29
N GLY A 322 -5.08 -29.76 23.40
CA GLY A 322 -4.47 -30.54 22.31
C GLY A 322 -2.95 -30.41 22.12
N ALA A 323 -2.44 -31.01 21.03
CA ALA A 323 -1.04 -31.43 20.79
C ALA A 323 0.08 -30.40 21.09
N ALA A 324 1.30 -30.93 21.27
CA ALA A 324 2.53 -30.26 21.72
C ALA A 324 2.79 -28.87 21.09
N ALA A 325 3.32 -27.95 21.91
CA ALA A 325 3.60 -26.57 21.52
C ALA A 325 4.62 -26.53 20.35
N ARG A 326 4.25 -25.87 19.24
CA ARG A 326 5.12 -25.63 18.07
C ARG A 326 6.12 -24.48 18.28
N GLY A 327 6.04 -23.79 19.41
CA GLY A 327 6.89 -22.65 19.78
C GLY A 327 6.30 -21.84 20.94
N PRO A 328 7.04 -20.80 21.41
CA PRO A 328 6.59 -19.93 22.51
C PRO A 328 5.52 -18.91 22.11
N VAL A 329 5.38 -18.65 20.81
CA VAL A 329 4.40 -17.72 20.21
C VAL A 329 3.90 -18.22 18.86
N ASP A 330 2.69 -17.82 18.50
CA ASP A 330 2.02 -18.05 17.23
C ASP A 330 1.76 -16.71 16.51
N ALA A 331 1.57 -16.75 15.20
CA ALA A 331 1.10 -15.61 14.42
C ALA A 331 -0.41 -15.79 14.21
N HIS A 332 -1.18 -14.80 14.64
CA HIS A 332 -2.63 -14.78 14.54
C HIS A 332 -3.07 -13.68 13.58
N GLU A 333 -3.95 -14.03 12.66
CA GLU A 333 -4.50 -13.10 11.67
C GLU A 333 -5.79 -12.49 12.22
N VAL A 334 -5.87 -11.17 12.19
CA VAL A 334 -7.07 -10.42 12.52
C VAL A 334 -7.74 -10.02 11.22
N TRP A 335 -8.99 -10.42 11.06
CA TRP A 335 -9.78 -10.23 9.85
C TRP A 335 -10.95 -9.28 10.09
N SER A 336 -11.27 -8.46 9.10
CA SER A 336 -12.54 -7.73 8.99
C SER A 336 -13.38 -8.33 7.87
N TRP A 337 -14.69 -8.13 7.94
CA TRP A 337 -15.66 -8.73 7.04
C TRP A 337 -16.59 -7.65 6.50
N SER A 338 -16.76 -7.59 5.17
CA SER A 338 -17.73 -6.69 4.54
C SER A 338 -18.65 -7.44 3.58
N MET A 339 -19.90 -7.02 3.55
CA MET A 339 -20.98 -7.59 2.75
C MET A 339 -21.52 -6.49 1.82
N PRO A 340 -22.09 -6.82 0.65
CA PRO A 340 -22.88 -5.86 -0.11
C PRO A 340 -24.08 -5.40 0.74
N ASP A 341 -24.26 -4.09 0.89
CA ASP A 341 -25.37 -3.51 1.66
C ASP A 341 -26.73 -3.74 0.98
N ASP A 342 -26.74 -3.81 -0.35
CA ASP A 342 -27.97 -3.78 -1.15
C ASP A 342 -28.66 -5.14 -1.28
N ASP A 343 -27.93 -6.26 -1.18
CA ASP A 343 -28.51 -7.61 -1.23
C ASP A 343 -27.57 -8.70 -0.63
N PRO A 344 -27.75 -9.05 0.66
CA PRO A 344 -27.03 -10.15 1.31
C PRO A 344 -27.24 -11.52 0.66
N SER A 345 -28.29 -11.71 -0.17
CA SER A 345 -28.57 -12.96 -0.87
C SER A 345 -27.65 -13.23 -2.06
N LEU A 346 -26.82 -12.25 -2.43
CA LEU A 346 -25.83 -12.39 -3.47
C LEU A 346 -24.64 -13.28 -3.04
N GLY A 347 -24.49 -13.55 -1.74
CA GLY A 347 -23.61 -14.60 -1.22
C GLY A 347 -22.11 -14.35 -1.39
N VAL A 348 -21.68 -13.15 -1.81
CA VAL A 348 -20.25 -12.81 -1.99
C VAL A 348 -19.82 -11.71 -1.03
N GLY A 349 -18.97 -12.05 -0.06
CA GLY A 349 -18.39 -11.12 0.91
C GLY A 349 -16.89 -10.90 0.71
N ILE A 350 -16.34 -9.90 1.39
CA ILE A 350 -14.89 -9.64 1.44
C ILE A 350 -14.39 -9.95 2.85
N GLN A 351 -13.39 -10.83 2.93
CA GLN A 351 -12.57 -11.11 4.11
C GLN A 351 -11.26 -10.34 3.95
N ARG A 352 -11.05 -9.31 4.76
CA ARG A 352 -9.86 -8.45 4.66
C ARG A 352 -8.93 -8.66 5.83
N LEU A 353 -7.65 -8.86 5.55
CA LEU A 353 -6.63 -8.93 6.60
C LEU A 353 -6.41 -7.53 7.16
N GLU A 354 -6.59 -7.35 8.46
CA GLU A 354 -6.37 -6.06 9.14
C GLU A 354 -5.03 -6.00 9.86
N ARG A 355 -4.58 -7.14 10.39
CA ARG A 355 -3.33 -7.22 11.15
C ARG A 355 -2.86 -8.67 11.31
N ILE A 356 -1.54 -8.85 11.44
CA ILE A 356 -0.94 -10.06 12.03
C ILE A 356 -0.43 -9.74 13.43
N MET A 357 -0.88 -10.51 14.42
CA MET A 357 -0.48 -10.36 15.82
C MET A 357 0.38 -11.54 16.25
N VAL A 358 1.43 -11.28 17.03
CA VAL A 358 2.23 -12.34 17.66
C VAL A 358 1.71 -12.60 19.05
N LEU A 359 1.23 -13.82 19.31
CA LEU A 359 0.53 -14.17 20.54
C LEU A 359 1.15 -15.40 21.19
N CYS A 360 1.17 -15.47 22.52
CA CYS A 360 1.42 -16.75 23.16
C CYS A 360 0.22 -17.70 22.95
N PRO A 361 0.42 -19.03 22.94
CA PRO A 361 -0.66 -20.00 22.76
C PRO A 361 -1.87 -19.80 23.68
N THR A 362 -1.66 -19.37 24.92
CA THR A 362 -2.74 -19.00 25.85
C THR A 362 -3.58 -17.82 25.33
N CYS A 363 -2.95 -16.71 24.94
CA CYS A 363 -3.67 -15.54 24.43
C CYS A 363 -4.26 -15.80 23.04
N HIS A 364 -3.64 -16.66 22.24
CA HIS A 364 -4.17 -17.10 20.95
C HIS A 364 -5.50 -17.85 21.12
N ALA A 365 -5.62 -18.69 22.16
CA ALA A 365 -6.85 -19.41 22.46
C ALA A 365 -8.05 -18.49 22.77
N CYS A 366 -7.84 -17.24 23.18
CA CYS A 366 -8.92 -16.27 23.41
C CYS A 366 -9.67 -15.90 22.11
N PHE A 367 -9.04 -16.00 20.95
CA PHE A 367 -9.67 -15.81 19.63
C PHE A 367 -10.38 -17.09 19.15
N HIS A 368 -10.01 -18.23 19.71
CA HIS A 368 -10.55 -19.55 19.36
C HIS A 368 -11.16 -20.23 20.59
N ALA A 369 -11.89 -19.45 21.40
CA ALA A 369 -12.38 -19.88 22.70
C ALA A 369 -13.21 -21.16 22.61
N GLY A 370 -14.17 -21.22 21.69
CA GLY A 370 -15.00 -22.41 21.47
C GLY A 370 -14.20 -23.65 21.08
N HIS A 371 -13.19 -23.50 20.21
CA HIS A 371 -12.31 -24.61 19.83
C HIS A 371 -11.42 -25.07 21.01
N ALA A 372 -10.83 -24.13 21.75
CA ALA A 372 -10.00 -24.44 22.90
C ALA A 372 -10.78 -25.16 24.01
N VAL A 373 -12.00 -24.70 24.32
CA VAL A 373 -12.92 -25.35 25.27
C VAL A 373 -13.33 -26.73 24.76
N SER A 374 -13.66 -26.86 23.48
CA SER A 374 -14.02 -28.15 22.86
C SER A 374 -12.88 -29.16 22.92
N ALA A 375 -11.65 -28.73 22.62
CA ALA A 375 -10.46 -29.57 22.70
C ALA A 375 -10.25 -30.11 24.14
N ALA A 376 -10.44 -29.25 25.15
CA ALA A 376 -10.33 -29.62 26.56
C ALA A 376 -11.43 -30.56 27.07
N ARG A 377 -12.49 -30.82 26.28
CA ARG A 377 -13.50 -31.84 26.63
C ARG A 377 -12.92 -33.23 26.64
N ARG A 378 -11.91 -33.51 25.80
CA ARG A 378 -11.25 -34.83 25.73
C ARG A 378 -10.63 -35.24 27.07
N ASP A 379 -10.18 -34.25 27.83
CA ASP A 379 -9.55 -34.44 29.14
C ASP A 379 -10.47 -34.06 30.31
N ALA A 380 -11.78 -33.85 30.06
CA ALA A 380 -12.77 -33.41 31.04
C ALA A 380 -12.44 -32.07 31.75
N ARG A 381 -11.65 -31.18 31.13
CA ARG A 381 -11.21 -29.88 31.70
C ARG A 381 -11.81 -28.66 31.01
N HIS A 382 -12.92 -28.83 30.31
CA HIS A 382 -13.55 -27.80 29.51
C HIS A 382 -14.08 -26.62 30.34
N GLU A 383 -14.58 -26.83 31.56
CA GLU A 383 -15.01 -25.76 32.47
C GLU A 383 -13.82 -24.90 32.95
N GLU A 384 -12.72 -25.54 33.33
CA GLU A 384 -11.48 -24.86 33.73
C GLU A 384 -10.90 -24.04 32.56
N ALA A 385 -10.87 -24.63 31.36
CA ALA A 385 -10.44 -23.93 30.16
C ALA A 385 -11.32 -22.71 29.85
N ALA A 386 -12.65 -22.85 29.97
CA ALA A 386 -13.59 -21.77 29.75
C ALA A 386 -13.40 -20.63 30.77
N ALA A 387 -13.30 -20.97 32.06
CA ALA A 387 -13.06 -20.00 33.12
C ALA A 387 -11.73 -19.25 32.93
N PHE A 388 -10.66 -19.96 32.57
CA PHE A 388 -9.36 -19.37 32.33
C PHE A 388 -9.34 -18.45 31.09
N ILE A 389 -9.96 -18.87 29.98
CA ILE A 389 -10.10 -18.04 28.77
C ILE A 389 -10.89 -16.78 29.10
N ARG A 390 -11.99 -16.90 29.84
CA ARG A 390 -12.84 -15.77 30.24
C ARG A 390 -12.07 -14.78 31.12
N ALA A 391 -11.36 -15.26 32.14
CA ALA A 391 -10.49 -14.42 32.97
C ALA A 391 -9.43 -13.73 32.11
N ARG A 392 -8.90 -14.41 31.10
CA ARG A 392 -7.89 -13.84 30.19
C ARG A 392 -8.46 -12.77 29.27
N GLN A 393 -9.66 -12.97 28.73
CA GLN A 393 -10.36 -11.96 27.93
C GLN A 393 -10.71 -10.74 28.79
N SER A 394 -11.09 -10.95 30.06
CA SER A 394 -11.28 -9.87 31.04
C SER A 394 -10.02 -9.05 31.23
N ASP A 395 -8.87 -9.70 31.47
CA ASP A 395 -7.59 -9.01 31.66
C ASP A 395 -7.18 -8.16 30.44
N ILE A 396 -7.37 -8.69 29.23
CA ILE A 396 -6.99 -8.01 27.97
C ILE A 396 -7.92 -6.83 27.67
N THR A 397 -9.23 -7.01 27.86
CA THR A 397 -10.23 -5.97 27.55
C THR A 397 -10.35 -4.93 28.68
N GLY A 398 -10.15 -5.36 29.92
CA GLY A 398 -10.49 -4.62 31.12
C GLY A 398 -11.94 -4.66 31.53
N LEU A 399 -12.75 -5.50 30.89
CA LEU A 399 -14.17 -5.64 31.18
C LEU A 399 -14.40 -6.83 32.12
N GLU A 400 -15.43 -6.73 32.95
CA GLU A 400 -15.83 -7.79 33.89
C GLU A 400 -17.33 -8.05 33.82
N GLY A 401 -17.75 -9.22 34.32
CA GLY A 401 -19.15 -9.61 34.43
C GLY A 401 -19.95 -9.39 33.14
N ASP A 402 -21.11 -8.76 33.28
CA ASP A 402 -22.06 -8.49 32.19
C ASP A 402 -21.47 -7.59 31.10
N ALA A 403 -20.55 -6.69 31.44
CA ALA A 403 -19.91 -5.81 30.46
C ALA A 403 -18.99 -6.62 29.52
N LEU A 404 -18.28 -7.62 30.06
CA LEU A 404 -17.49 -8.53 29.24
C LEU A 404 -18.41 -9.42 28.39
N ASP A 405 -19.49 -9.94 28.97
CA ASP A 405 -20.43 -10.80 28.24
C ASP A 405 -21.10 -10.06 27.09
N ALA A 406 -21.58 -8.83 27.32
CA ALA A 406 -22.13 -7.97 26.28
C ALA A 406 -21.09 -7.66 25.19
N HIS A 407 -19.83 -7.43 25.57
CA HIS A 407 -18.75 -7.18 24.63
C HIS A 407 -18.47 -8.39 23.73
N LEU A 408 -18.31 -9.57 24.33
CA LEU A 408 -18.07 -10.82 23.58
C LEU A 408 -19.28 -11.20 22.73
N ALA A 409 -20.51 -10.98 23.22
CA ALA A 409 -21.74 -11.25 22.48
C ALA A 409 -21.90 -10.34 21.25
N ARG A 410 -21.49 -9.07 21.32
CA ARG A 410 -21.50 -8.17 20.16
C ARG A 410 -20.56 -8.65 19.06
N SER A 411 -19.32 -9.01 19.42
CA SER A 411 -18.37 -9.58 18.46
C SER A 411 -18.90 -10.90 17.87
N ALA A 412 -19.60 -11.72 18.68
CA ALA A 412 -20.26 -12.93 18.18
C ALA A 412 -21.47 -12.62 17.25
N GLY A 413 -22.22 -11.54 17.48
CA GLY A 413 -23.37 -11.17 16.64
C GLY A 413 -22.99 -10.75 15.22
N GLU A 414 -21.75 -10.31 14.98
CA GLU A 414 -21.23 -10.06 13.63
C GLU A 414 -21.09 -11.37 12.84
N TRP A 415 -20.77 -12.49 13.52
CA TRP A 415 -20.69 -13.81 12.89
C TRP A 415 -22.02 -14.26 12.29
N ASP A 416 -23.14 -14.01 12.97
CA ASP A 416 -24.46 -14.42 12.46
C ASP A 416 -24.81 -13.73 11.16
N ARG A 417 -24.37 -12.48 10.96
CA ARG A 417 -24.58 -11.74 9.70
C ARG A 417 -23.80 -12.35 8.54
N THR A 418 -22.69 -13.03 8.82
CA THR A 418 -21.86 -13.66 7.78
C THR A 418 -22.38 -15.02 7.29
N ARG A 419 -23.41 -15.59 7.93
CA ARG A 419 -23.93 -16.93 7.58
C ARG A 419 -24.50 -17.00 6.16
N GLY A 420 -24.96 -15.87 5.61
CA GLY A 420 -25.48 -15.78 4.25
C GLY A 420 -24.41 -15.74 3.16
N VAL A 421 -23.12 -15.68 3.52
CA VAL A 421 -22.02 -15.65 2.55
C VAL A 421 -21.68 -17.06 2.09
N GLU A 422 -21.76 -17.28 0.79
CA GLU A 422 -21.35 -18.51 0.15
C GLU A 422 -19.88 -18.47 -0.25
N ARG A 423 -19.36 -17.28 -0.60
CA ARG A 423 -18.00 -17.08 -1.11
C ARG A 423 -17.36 -15.84 -0.53
N TRP A 424 -16.13 -16.00 -0.05
CA TRP A 424 -15.28 -14.91 0.38
C TRP A 424 -14.28 -14.53 -0.71
N ILE A 425 -14.02 -13.24 -0.83
CA ILE A 425 -12.87 -12.65 -1.51
C ILE A 425 -11.85 -12.32 -0.44
N LEU A 426 -10.60 -12.72 -0.63
CA LEU A 426 -9.54 -12.48 0.34
C LEU A 426 -8.80 -11.21 -0.04
N ASP A 427 -8.91 -10.17 0.78
CA ASP A 427 -8.17 -8.93 0.58
C ASP A 427 -6.91 -8.89 1.45
N LEU A 428 -5.77 -9.01 0.79
CA LEU A 428 -4.45 -9.00 1.40
C LEU A 428 -3.73 -7.65 1.25
N SER A 429 -4.46 -6.56 0.96
CA SER A 429 -3.87 -5.22 0.80
C SER A 429 -3.07 -4.78 2.03
N HIS A 430 -3.49 -5.17 3.24
CA HIS A 430 -2.72 -4.89 4.45
C HIS A 430 -1.36 -5.59 4.44
N LEU A 431 -1.31 -6.87 4.04
CA LEU A 431 -0.07 -7.62 3.94
C LEU A 431 0.86 -7.00 2.90
N ALA A 432 0.34 -6.66 1.72
CA ALA A 432 1.10 -5.99 0.67
C ALA A 432 1.66 -4.62 1.09
N SER A 433 1.01 -3.93 2.02
CA SER A 433 1.49 -2.64 2.54
C SER A 433 2.64 -2.75 3.54
N GLN A 434 2.98 -3.96 3.99
CA GLN A 434 4.08 -4.17 4.93
C GLN A 434 5.43 -4.06 4.22
N ASP A 435 6.38 -3.37 4.84
CA ASP A 435 7.74 -3.20 4.33
C ASP A 435 8.49 -4.52 4.10
N TYR A 436 8.20 -5.57 4.87
CA TYR A 436 8.80 -6.88 4.66
C TYR A 436 8.24 -7.65 3.44
N MET A 437 7.19 -7.13 2.80
CA MET A 437 6.62 -7.74 1.58
C MET A 437 7.12 -7.06 0.31
N ALA A 438 7.88 -5.95 0.41
CA ALA A 438 8.29 -5.15 -0.76
C ALA A 438 9.10 -5.95 -1.80
N ASP A 439 9.95 -6.87 -1.33
CA ASP A 439 10.82 -7.71 -2.18
C ASP A 439 10.44 -9.20 -2.10
N ALA A 440 9.28 -9.52 -1.54
CA ALA A 440 8.79 -10.89 -1.50
C ALA A 440 8.12 -11.25 -2.84
N ASP A 441 8.31 -12.50 -3.30
CA ASP A 441 7.53 -13.10 -4.40
C ASP A 441 6.67 -14.24 -3.80
N PRO A 442 5.49 -13.94 -3.25
CA PRO A 442 4.67 -14.93 -2.55
C PRO A 442 4.21 -16.02 -3.50
N VAL A 443 4.25 -17.28 -3.04
CA VAL A 443 3.75 -18.44 -3.80
C VAL A 443 2.45 -18.93 -3.20
N PHE A 444 1.36 -18.75 -3.96
CA PHE A 444 0.03 -19.24 -3.61
C PHE A 444 -0.15 -20.67 -4.13
N LEU A 445 -0.76 -21.52 -3.30
CA LEU A 445 -1.06 -22.90 -3.66
C LEU A 445 -2.39 -22.94 -4.42
N ALA A 446 -2.37 -23.23 -5.72
CA ALA A 446 -3.56 -23.30 -6.56
C ALA A 446 -4.54 -24.35 -6.01
N GLU A 447 -4.01 -25.46 -5.52
CA GLU A 447 -4.73 -26.47 -4.75
C GLU A 447 -4.38 -26.33 -3.26
N ASN A 448 -5.13 -25.51 -2.53
CA ASN A 448 -4.96 -25.32 -1.10
C ASN A 448 -6.02 -26.04 -0.28
N ALA A 449 -5.68 -26.35 0.98
CA ALA A 449 -6.57 -27.00 1.93
C ALA A 449 -7.83 -26.17 2.26
N ALA A 450 -7.84 -24.87 1.94
CA ALA A 450 -8.98 -23.99 2.13
C ALA A 450 -9.94 -23.94 0.93
N GLY A 451 -9.61 -24.61 -0.18
CA GLY A 451 -10.40 -24.62 -1.41
C GLY A 451 -10.54 -23.24 -2.06
N PHE A 452 -9.58 -22.36 -1.85
CA PHE A 452 -9.66 -20.95 -2.24
C PHE A 452 -9.00 -20.72 -3.60
N ALA A 453 -9.76 -20.21 -4.57
CA ALA A 453 -9.23 -19.97 -5.91
C ALA A 453 -8.31 -18.72 -5.93
N PRO A 454 -7.16 -18.76 -6.63
CA PRO A 454 -6.28 -17.60 -6.83
C PRO A 454 -7.01 -16.36 -7.38
N GLU A 455 -8.06 -16.56 -8.16
CA GLU A 455 -8.90 -15.52 -8.77
C GLU A 455 -9.68 -14.70 -7.74
N HIS A 456 -9.86 -15.22 -6.52
CA HIS A 456 -10.56 -14.57 -5.43
C HIS A 456 -9.63 -13.85 -4.45
N VAL A 457 -8.32 -13.79 -4.75
CA VAL A 457 -7.35 -13.04 -3.94
C VAL A 457 -7.15 -11.64 -4.52
N ALA A 458 -7.29 -10.64 -3.66
CA ALA A 458 -7.13 -9.21 -3.91
C ALA A 458 -5.96 -8.64 -3.09
N GLY A 459 -5.52 -7.44 -3.47
CA GLY A 459 -4.62 -6.62 -2.65
C GLY A 459 -3.14 -7.01 -2.66
N LEU A 460 -2.78 -8.20 -3.15
CA LEU A 460 -1.41 -8.72 -3.22
C LEU A 460 -1.10 -9.26 -4.62
N SER A 461 0.13 -9.03 -5.11
CA SER A 461 0.65 -9.71 -6.30
C SER A 461 1.39 -10.97 -5.89
N PHE A 462 1.21 -12.07 -6.63
CA PHE A 462 1.79 -13.37 -6.28
C PHE A 462 1.90 -14.29 -7.51
N ALA A 463 2.74 -15.30 -7.40
CA ALA A 463 2.77 -16.44 -8.32
C ALA A 463 1.94 -17.59 -7.74
N ALA A 464 1.18 -18.29 -8.57
CA ALA A 464 0.64 -19.59 -8.21
C ALA A 464 1.69 -20.69 -8.48
N ASP A 465 1.66 -21.76 -7.70
CA ASP A 465 2.51 -22.94 -7.88
C ASP A 465 2.30 -23.66 -9.22
N ASP A 466 1.19 -23.41 -9.91
CA ASP A 466 0.91 -23.84 -11.29
C ASP A 466 1.58 -22.96 -12.38
N GLY A 467 2.34 -21.94 -11.98
CA GLY A 467 3.10 -21.05 -12.87
C GLY A 467 2.34 -19.81 -13.35
N ARG A 468 1.04 -19.68 -13.03
CA ARG A 468 0.28 -18.44 -13.33
C ARG A 468 0.75 -17.30 -12.42
N ARG A 469 0.71 -16.07 -12.95
CA ARG A 469 1.00 -14.85 -12.15
C ARG A 469 -0.25 -14.01 -12.02
N PHE A 470 -0.46 -13.49 -10.81
CA PHE A 470 -1.58 -12.64 -10.48
C PHE A 470 -1.06 -11.29 -10.02
N GLU A 471 -1.42 -10.25 -10.77
CA GLU A 471 -1.18 -8.86 -10.38
C GLU A 471 -2.18 -8.43 -9.31
N ARG A 472 -1.78 -7.42 -8.52
CA ARG A 472 -2.65 -6.82 -7.50
C ARG A 472 -3.93 -6.29 -8.14
N ARG A 473 -5.07 -6.67 -7.54
CA ARG A 473 -6.42 -6.22 -7.92
C ARG A 473 -7.16 -5.68 -6.71
N GLU A 474 -8.10 -4.78 -6.94
CA GLU A 474 -9.00 -4.27 -5.90
C GLU A 474 -10.08 -5.29 -5.57
N ALA A 475 -10.38 -5.49 -4.28
CA ALA A 475 -11.36 -6.48 -3.82
C ALA A 475 -12.76 -6.18 -4.40
N ALA A 476 -13.15 -4.91 -4.46
CA ALA A 476 -14.41 -4.47 -5.04
C ALA A 476 -14.55 -4.84 -6.53
N ALA A 477 -13.46 -4.82 -7.30
CA ALA A 477 -13.50 -5.21 -8.71
C ALA A 477 -13.69 -6.73 -8.88
N ILE A 478 -13.08 -7.54 -8.00
CA ILE A 478 -13.32 -8.99 -7.98
C ILE A 478 -14.77 -9.28 -7.56
N GLN A 479 -15.27 -8.55 -6.55
CA GLN A 479 -16.64 -8.68 -6.06
C GLN A 479 -17.65 -8.34 -7.14
N ALA A 480 -17.52 -7.18 -7.80
CA ALA A 480 -18.40 -6.77 -8.89
C ALA A 480 -18.49 -7.82 -9.99
N ARG A 481 -17.34 -8.37 -10.42
CA ARG A 481 -17.30 -9.45 -11.44
C ARG A 481 -18.02 -10.72 -10.97
N LEU A 482 -17.80 -11.16 -9.74
CA LEU A 482 -18.49 -12.33 -9.20
C LEU A 482 -20.00 -12.12 -9.07
N LEU A 483 -20.42 -10.89 -8.75
CA LEU A 483 -21.83 -10.50 -8.70
C LEU A 483 -22.46 -10.46 -10.10
N GLU A 484 -21.74 -9.97 -11.11
CA GLU A 484 -22.18 -9.99 -12.52
C GLU A 484 -22.36 -11.42 -13.06
N ASP A 485 -21.55 -12.37 -12.58
CA ASP A 485 -21.64 -13.79 -12.94
C ASP A 485 -22.72 -14.55 -12.14
N ALA A 486 -23.20 -14.00 -11.01
CA ALA A 486 -24.16 -14.65 -10.12
C ALA A 486 -25.51 -15.04 -10.79
N PRO A 487 -26.11 -14.24 -11.71
CA PRO A 487 -27.30 -14.65 -12.46
C PRO A 487 -27.08 -15.87 -13.36
N ARG A 488 -25.86 -16.04 -13.92
CA ARG A 488 -25.50 -17.21 -14.74
C ARG A 488 -25.29 -18.46 -13.88
N LEU A 489 -24.81 -18.29 -12.64
CA LEU A 489 -24.61 -19.37 -11.68
C LEU A 489 -25.92 -19.89 -11.07
N ARG A 490 -26.91 -19.02 -10.77
CA ARG A 490 -28.24 -19.44 -10.30
C ARG A 490 -28.99 -20.34 -11.31
N LEU A 491 -28.79 -20.14 -12.62
CA LEU A 491 -29.36 -20.99 -13.68
C LEU A 491 -28.66 -22.36 -13.84
N ALA A 492 -27.37 -22.45 -13.50
CA ALA A 492 -26.64 -23.71 -13.51
C ALA A 492 -27.01 -24.60 -12.31
N TRP A 493 -27.34 -24.01 -11.16
CA TRP A 493 -27.60 -24.74 -9.90
C TRP A 493 -29.07 -25.12 -9.69
N SER A 494 -29.99 -24.56 -10.47
CA SER A 494 -31.39 -25.00 -10.54
C SER A 494 -31.60 -26.18 -11.50
N ARG A 495 -30.55 -26.59 -12.21
CA ARG A 495 -30.55 -27.69 -13.18
C ARG A 495 -29.66 -28.88 -12.79
N ALA A 496 -28.97 -28.78 -11.66
CA ALA A 496 -28.22 -29.86 -11.00
C ALA A 496 -28.93 -30.20 -9.69
#